data_AF-A0A2A9CXS2-F1
#
_entry.id   AF-A0A2A9CXS2-F1
#
_cell.length_a   1.000
_cell.length_b   1.000
_cell.length_c   1.000
_cell.angle_alpha   90.00
_cell.angle_beta   90.00
_cell.angle_gamma   90.00
#
_symmetry.space_group_name_H-M   'P 1'
#
loop_
_entity.id
_entity.type
_entity.pdbx_description
1 polymer ?
#
loop_
_entity_poly.entity_id
_entity_poly.type
_entity_poly.pdbx_seq_one_letter_code
_entity_poly.pdbx_strand_id
1 'polypeptide(L)'
;MIGSLAELAPKTQAALNAKLDALVAPVAAEDRQAVREALAAHFADHLDASARPDDVAALAATLGEAEAAEPGRFGVPLDLTPPTGEKMARVWWNPRDERLFVPRVFGLGWTLNFGAAAVKLGLIEPDAEDEPFESTPATAFRTAVLVPAALTAAVVAHYVVRGPGLPDRLPNQIDAAGRPSDWVPTPAAAALDIAVAAVPTAWAGWLVGSGKSGPRAAGAIAAATTAASISAWLTVWRTAATDGKARPWAGPLVLAAAWVPAGAVLFGLARAGRTAEQSRDLGGKK
;
A
#
# COMPACT_ATOMS: atom_id res chain seq x y z
N MET A 1 -33.08 -14.65 -6.77
CA MET A 1 -32.19 -15.36 -5.84
C MET A 1 -32.66 -16.79 -5.72
N ILE A 2 -31.73 -17.71 -5.89
CA ILE A 2 -31.96 -19.15 -5.80
C ILE A 2 -31.31 -19.68 -4.52
N GLY A 3 -31.96 -20.62 -3.83
CA GLY A 3 -31.40 -21.23 -2.62
C GLY A 3 -30.29 -22.24 -2.92
N SER A 4 -30.24 -22.72 -4.16
CA SER A 4 -29.24 -23.67 -4.65
C SER A 4 -29.06 -23.56 -6.16
N LEU A 5 -27.84 -23.79 -6.64
CA LEU A 5 -27.52 -23.86 -8.08
C LEU A 5 -28.30 -24.98 -8.83
N ALA A 6 -28.91 -25.91 -8.10
CA ALA A 6 -29.78 -26.95 -8.64
C ALA A 6 -31.16 -26.42 -9.10
N GLU A 7 -31.53 -25.18 -8.74
CA GLU A 7 -32.77 -24.53 -9.17
C GLU A 7 -32.68 -23.93 -10.58
N LEU A 8 -31.47 -23.87 -11.16
CA LEU A 8 -31.24 -23.41 -12.53
C LEU A 8 -31.62 -24.48 -13.55
N ALA A 9 -32.05 -24.02 -14.74
CA ALA A 9 -32.24 -24.92 -15.88
C ALA A 9 -30.93 -25.68 -16.19
N PRO A 10 -30.96 -26.97 -16.57
CA PRO A 10 -29.76 -27.79 -16.73
C PRO A 10 -28.69 -27.20 -17.66
N LYS A 11 -29.13 -26.51 -18.73
CA LYS A 11 -28.21 -25.81 -19.65
C LYS A 11 -27.50 -24.62 -18.98
N THR A 12 -28.22 -23.84 -18.17
CA THR A 12 -27.66 -22.70 -17.43
C THR A 12 -26.71 -23.20 -16.33
N GLN A 13 -27.08 -24.27 -15.63
CA GLN A 13 -26.23 -24.90 -14.62
C GLN A 13 -24.92 -25.42 -15.20
N ALA A 14 -24.94 -26.04 -16.38
CA ALA A 14 -23.74 -26.47 -17.08
C ALA A 14 -22.85 -25.29 -17.50
N ALA A 15 -23.44 -24.20 -18.01
CA ALA A 15 -22.71 -22.99 -18.37
C ALA A 15 -22.05 -22.33 -17.15
N LEU A 16 -22.77 -22.28 -16.01
CA LEU A 16 -22.24 -21.78 -14.74
C LEU A 16 -21.06 -22.61 -14.25
N ASN A 17 -21.16 -23.94 -14.22
CA ASN A 17 -20.06 -24.80 -13.80
C ASN A 17 -18.83 -24.63 -14.68
N ALA A 18 -18.99 -24.58 -16.00
CA ALA A 18 -17.89 -24.33 -16.93
C ALA A 18 -17.24 -22.96 -16.70
N LYS A 19 -18.04 -21.94 -16.37
CA LYS A 19 -17.52 -20.60 -16.08
C LYS A 19 -16.80 -20.55 -14.74
N LEU A 20 -17.33 -21.21 -13.70
CA LEU A 20 -16.65 -21.35 -12.41
C LEU A 20 -15.30 -22.07 -12.58
N ASP A 21 -15.25 -23.14 -13.36
CA ASP A 21 -14.01 -23.86 -13.69
C ASP A 21 -12.98 -22.92 -14.35
N ALA A 22 -13.42 -22.11 -15.32
CA ALA A 22 -12.56 -21.15 -15.99
C ALA A 22 -12.05 -20.04 -15.04
N LEU A 23 -12.91 -19.54 -14.15
CA LEU A 23 -12.56 -18.48 -13.19
C LEU A 23 -11.58 -18.95 -12.12
N VAL A 24 -11.64 -20.21 -11.70
CA VAL A 24 -10.75 -20.78 -10.67
C VAL A 24 -9.50 -21.46 -11.24
N ALA A 25 -9.41 -21.61 -12.57
CA ALA A 25 -8.22 -22.15 -13.24
C ALA A 25 -6.90 -21.43 -12.86
N PRO A 26 -6.83 -20.08 -12.76
CA PRO A 26 -5.60 -19.40 -12.36
C PRO A 26 -5.33 -19.43 -10.84
N VAL A 27 -6.27 -19.91 -10.02
CA VAL A 27 -6.15 -19.95 -8.57
C VAL A 27 -5.26 -21.12 -8.12
N ALA A 28 -4.44 -20.89 -7.09
CA ALA A 28 -3.63 -21.91 -6.44
C ALA A 28 -4.46 -23.13 -6.02
N ALA A 29 -3.91 -24.33 -6.14
CA ALA A 29 -4.66 -25.57 -5.93
C ALA A 29 -5.26 -25.69 -4.51
N GLU A 30 -4.59 -25.12 -3.51
CA GLU A 30 -5.02 -25.09 -2.11
C GLU A 30 -6.25 -24.20 -1.86
N ASP A 31 -6.39 -23.09 -2.59
CA ASP A 31 -7.49 -22.14 -2.43
C ASP A 31 -8.65 -22.37 -3.41
N ARG A 32 -8.42 -23.18 -4.45
CA ARG A 32 -9.34 -23.36 -5.59
C ARG A 32 -10.74 -23.75 -5.16
N GLN A 33 -10.87 -24.63 -4.17
CA GLN A 33 -12.16 -25.10 -3.68
C GLN A 33 -12.92 -24.00 -2.93
N ALA A 34 -12.24 -23.29 -2.02
CA ALA A 34 -12.85 -22.21 -1.24
C ALA A 34 -13.31 -21.06 -2.14
N VAL A 35 -12.48 -20.67 -3.12
CA VAL A 35 -12.84 -19.62 -4.09
C VAL A 35 -14.00 -20.06 -4.98
N ARG A 36 -14.03 -21.33 -5.40
CA ARG A 36 -15.15 -21.88 -6.16
C ARG A 36 -16.47 -21.79 -5.39
N GLU A 37 -16.45 -22.13 -4.10
CA GLU A 37 -17.63 -22.08 -3.23
C GLU A 37 -18.13 -20.65 -3.03
N ALA A 38 -17.22 -19.70 -2.77
CA ALA A 38 -17.55 -18.29 -2.66
C ALA A 38 -18.16 -17.71 -3.96
N LEU A 39 -17.58 -18.04 -5.11
CA LEU A 39 -18.13 -17.65 -6.41
C LEU A 39 -19.51 -18.28 -6.63
N ALA A 40 -19.67 -19.57 -6.35
CA ALA A 40 -20.95 -20.26 -6.47
C ALA A 40 -22.04 -19.59 -5.62
N ALA A 41 -21.72 -19.19 -4.39
CA ALA A 41 -22.63 -18.43 -3.53
C ALA A 41 -22.99 -17.07 -4.14
N HIS A 42 -21.99 -16.32 -4.63
CA HIS A 42 -22.22 -15.04 -5.30
C HIS A 42 -23.17 -15.17 -6.52
N PHE A 43 -22.98 -16.19 -7.36
CA PHE A 43 -23.89 -16.44 -8.49
C PHE A 43 -25.29 -16.83 -8.01
N ALA A 44 -25.45 -17.58 -6.92
CA ALA A 44 -26.75 -17.95 -6.38
C ALA A 44 -27.54 -16.72 -5.85
N ASP A 45 -26.84 -15.76 -5.25
CA ASP A 45 -27.42 -14.52 -4.74
C ASP A 45 -27.90 -13.59 -5.87
N HIS A 46 -27.23 -13.62 -7.02
CA HIS A 46 -27.47 -12.65 -8.10
C HIS A 46 -28.25 -13.22 -9.29
N LEU A 47 -28.40 -14.54 -9.39
CA LEU A 47 -29.22 -15.19 -10.41
C LEU A 47 -30.59 -15.61 -9.85
N ASP A 48 -31.55 -15.75 -10.76
CA ASP A 48 -32.86 -16.33 -10.48
C ASP A 48 -33.04 -17.65 -11.27
N ALA A 49 -34.09 -18.40 -10.92
CA ALA A 49 -34.37 -19.70 -11.55
C ALA A 49 -34.66 -19.62 -13.06
N SER A 50 -34.98 -18.43 -13.57
CA SER A 50 -35.23 -18.17 -14.99
C SER A 50 -33.98 -17.74 -15.78
N ALA A 51 -32.84 -17.59 -15.09
CA ALA A 51 -31.58 -17.16 -15.69
C ALA A 51 -31.12 -18.08 -16.83
N ARG A 52 -30.56 -17.45 -17.85
CA ARG A 52 -30.03 -18.07 -19.07
C ARG A 52 -28.50 -18.08 -19.04
N PRO A 53 -27.85 -18.87 -19.91
CA PRO A 53 -26.40 -18.88 -20.02
C PRO A 53 -25.77 -17.49 -20.28
N ASP A 54 -26.48 -16.62 -21.01
CA ASP A 54 -26.00 -15.26 -21.29
C ASP A 54 -25.96 -14.39 -20.03
N ASP A 55 -26.89 -14.60 -19.09
CA ASP A 55 -26.93 -13.88 -17.82
C ASP A 55 -25.75 -14.28 -16.91
N VAL A 56 -25.37 -15.56 -16.95
CA VAL A 56 -24.15 -16.07 -16.28
C VAL A 56 -22.91 -15.40 -16.87
N ALA A 57 -22.83 -15.28 -18.21
CA ALA A 57 -21.70 -14.63 -18.87
C ALA A 57 -21.62 -13.13 -18.55
N ALA A 58 -22.77 -12.44 -18.53
CA ALA A 58 -22.86 -11.04 -18.19
C ALA A 58 -22.45 -10.77 -16.74
N LEU A 59 -22.93 -11.57 -15.80
CA LEU A 59 -22.54 -11.47 -14.39
C LEU A 59 -21.06 -11.85 -14.19
N ALA A 60 -20.56 -12.87 -14.88
CA ALA A 60 -19.14 -13.20 -14.80
C ALA A 60 -18.24 -12.10 -15.34
N ALA A 61 -18.70 -11.29 -16.29
CA ALA A 61 -17.95 -10.14 -16.80
C ALA A 61 -17.85 -8.99 -15.77
N THR A 62 -18.71 -8.94 -14.75
CA THR A 62 -18.61 -7.93 -13.68
C THR A 62 -17.57 -8.28 -12.63
N LEU A 63 -17.16 -9.57 -12.54
CA LEU A 63 -16.21 -10.07 -11.53
C LEU A 63 -14.74 -9.68 -11.81
N GLY A 64 -14.45 -9.07 -12.97
CA GLY A 64 -13.10 -8.68 -13.36
C GLY A 64 -12.20 -9.88 -13.72
N GLU A 65 -10.99 -9.61 -14.22
CA GLU A 65 -9.99 -10.64 -14.48
C GLU A 65 -9.24 -10.98 -13.19
N ALA A 66 -9.15 -12.26 -12.86
CA ALA A 66 -8.27 -12.72 -11.79
C ALA A 66 -6.82 -12.49 -12.24
N GLU A 67 -6.17 -11.45 -11.71
CA GLU A 67 -4.73 -11.27 -11.87
C GLU A 67 -4.03 -12.45 -11.18
N ALA A 68 -3.63 -13.43 -11.98
CA ALA A 68 -2.70 -14.45 -11.53
C ALA A 68 -1.43 -13.72 -11.07
N ALA A 69 -1.10 -13.84 -9.79
CA ALA A 69 0.19 -13.41 -9.29
C ALA A 69 1.25 -14.29 -9.96
N GLU A 70 1.86 -13.80 -11.04
CA GLU A 70 2.96 -14.46 -11.74
C GLU A 70 4.04 -14.82 -10.72
N PRO A 71 4.30 -16.12 -10.47
CA PRO A 71 5.37 -16.52 -9.56
C PRO A 71 6.69 -16.14 -10.21
N GLY A 72 7.27 -15.02 -9.78
CA GLY A 72 8.53 -14.54 -10.33
C GLY A 72 9.67 -15.53 -10.08
N ARG A 73 10.74 -15.37 -10.87
CA ARG A 73 11.91 -16.24 -10.87
C ARG A 73 12.45 -16.41 -9.43
N PHE A 74 12.58 -17.65 -8.96
CA PHE A 74 13.01 -18.02 -7.60
C PHE A 74 12.02 -17.79 -6.44
N GLY A 75 10.70 -17.72 -6.72
CA GLY A 75 9.68 -17.56 -5.66
C GLY A 75 9.57 -16.14 -5.12
N VAL A 76 10.13 -15.17 -5.85
CA VAL A 76 10.06 -13.75 -5.52
C VAL A 76 9.02 -13.10 -6.44
N PRO A 77 7.95 -12.46 -5.91
CA PRO A 77 6.93 -11.85 -6.74
C PRO A 77 7.50 -10.76 -7.66
N LEU A 78 7.00 -10.68 -8.90
CA LEU A 78 7.34 -9.64 -9.86
C LEU A 78 6.08 -8.96 -10.37
N ASP A 79 6.00 -7.65 -10.21
CA ASP A 79 4.92 -6.82 -10.74
C ASP A 79 5.52 -5.68 -11.57
N LEU A 80 5.17 -5.58 -12.84
CA LEU A 80 5.66 -4.53 -13.76
C LEU A 80 4.60 -3.49 -14.10
N THR A 81 3.42 -3.56 -13.48
CA THR A 81 2.32 -2.64 -13.72
C THR A 81 2.62 -1.30 -13.03
N PRO A 82 2.56 -0.16 -13.75
CA PRO A 82 2.92 1.14 -13.18
C PRO A 82 2.23 1.43 -11.84
N PRO A 83 2.98 1.91 -10.83
CA PRO A 83 2.41 2.16 -9.50
C PRO A 83 1.44 3.34 -9.55
N THR A 84 0.25 3.16 -8.99
CA THR A 84 -0.74 4.23 -8.75
C THR A 84 -0.97 4.39 -7.26
N GLY A 85 -1.35 5.59 -6.80
CA GLY A 85 -1.64 5.83 -5.37
C GLY A 85 -2.74 4.93 -4.83
N GLU A 86 -3.71 4.58 -5.66
CA GLU A 86 -4.81 3.67 -5.32
C GLU A 86 -4.32 2.23 -5.16
N LYS A 87 -3.48 1.74 -6.09
CA LYS A 87 -2.83 0.43 -5.97
C LYS A 87 -1.94 0.37 -4.73
N MET A 88 -1.21 1.44 -4.44
CA MET A 88 -0.38 1.53 -3.23
C MET A 88 -1.21 1.41 -1.97
N ALA A 89 -2.29 2.18 -1.85
CA ALA A 89 -3.18 2.11 -0.69
C ALA A 89 -3.78 0.71 -0.53
N ARG A 90 -4.26 0.08 -1.60
CA ARG A 90 -4.80 -1.29 -1.54
C ARG A 90 -3.77 -2.32 -1.07
N VAL A 91 -2.55 -2.28 -1.61
CA VAL A 91 -1.52 -3.27 -1.27
C VAL A 91 -0.94 -3.02 0.13
N TRP A 92 -0.76 -1.75 0.51
CA TRP A 92 -0.17 -1.37 1.79
C TRP A 92 -1.20 -1.38 2.93
N TRP A 93 -2.50 -1.28 2.63
CA TRP A 93 -3.57 -1.25 3.62
C TRP A 93 -4.72 -2.16 3.19
N ASN A 94 -4.62 -3.45 3.55
CA ASN A 94 -5.68 -4.43 3.39
C ASN A 94 -5.85 -5.23 4.69
N PRO A 95 -6.73 -4.79 5.62
CA PRO A 95 -6.94 -5.49 6.89
C PRO A 95 -7.63 -6.85 6.74
N ARG A 96 -8.28 -7.12 5.60
CA ARG A 96 -8.94 -8.41 5.31
C ARG A 96 -7.93 -9.48 4.88
N ASP A 97 -6.78 -9.10 4.32
CA ASP A 97 -5.70 -10.03 4.00
C ASP A 97 -4.82 -10.25 5.23
N GLU A 98 -4.76 -11.48 5.73
CA GLU A 98 -4.00 -11.81 6.95
C GLU A 98 -2.47 -11.81 6.74
N ARG A 99 -2.00 -11.77 5.50
CA ARG A 99 -0.57 -11.84 5.16
C ARG A 99 0.10 -10.50 5.46
N LEU A 100 1.15 -10.55 6.29
CA LEU A 100 2.00 -9.40 6.57
C LEU A 100 2.84 -8.99 5.35
N PHE A 101 3.36 -9.98 4.62
CA PHE A 101 4.16 -9.75 3.43
C PHE A 101 3.34 -10.10 2.20
N VAL A 102 3.17 -9.12 1.32
CA VAL A 102 2.43 -9.25 0.05
C VAL A 102 3.34 -8.84 -1.12
N PRO A 103 3.07 -9.27 -2.36
CA PRO A 103 3.80 -8.81 -3.54
C PRO A 103 3.92 -7.28 -3.60
N ARG A 104 5.08 -6.77 -4.03
CA ARG A 104 5.28 -5.32 -4.18
C ARG A 104 4.30 -4.72 -5.19
N VAL A 105 3.89 -3.48 -4.94
CA VAL A 105 3.09 -2.64 -5.86
C VAL A 105 3.75 -2.52 -7.24
N PHE A 106 5.07 -2.47 -7.26
CA PHE A 106 5.88 -2.38 -8.47
C PHE A 106 7.30 -2.93 -8.21
N GLY A 107 7.83 -3.64 -9.20
CA GLY A 107 9.13 -4.27 -9.21
C GLY A 107 9.14 -5.66 -8.59
N LEU A 108 10.35 -6.11 -8.26
CA LEU A 108 10.62 -7.43 -7.69
C LEU A 108 10.56 -7.37 -6.16
N GLY A 109 9.86 -8.30 -5.52
CA GLY A 109 9.93 -8.54 -4.07
C GLY A 109 8.62 -8.45 -3.31
N TRP A 110 8.76 -8.24 -2.00
CA TRP A 110 7.66 -8.14 -1.04
C TRP A 110 7.54 -6.74 -0.46
N THR A 111 6.33 -6.36 -0.05
CA THR A 111 6.02 -5.16 0.73
C THR A 111 5.23 -5.56 1.98
N LEU A 112 5.19 -4.67 2.97
CA LEU A 112 4.41 -4.86 4.18
C LEU A 112 2.95 -4.43 3.94
N ASN A 113 2.00 -5.26 4.36
CA ASN A 113 0.59 -4.90 4.53
C ASN A 113 0.38 -4.37 5.95
N PHE A 114 0.23 -3.05 6.08
CA PHE A 114 0.02 -2.37 7.36
C PHE A 114 -1.35 -2.64 7.96
N GLY A 115 -2.37 -2.94 7.13
CA GLY A 115 -3.69 -3.36 7.61
C GLY A 115 -3.60 -4.67 8.39
N ALA A 116 -2.97 -5.69 7.79
CA ALA A 116 -2.70 -6.97 8.46
C ALA A 116 -1.88 -6.80 9.75
N ALA A 117 -0.87 -5.91 9.72
CA ALA A 117 -0.07 -5.63 10.91
C ALA A 117 -0.89 -4.99 12.03
N ALA A 118 -1.75 -4.02 11.71
CA ALA A 118 -2.63 -3.38 12.67
C ALA A 118 -3.65 -4.36 13.28
N VAL A 119 -4.21 -5.26 12.47
CA VAL A 119 -5.09 -6.35 12.95
C VAL A 119 -4.35 -7.27 13.91
N LYS A 120 -3.15 -7.76 13.54
CA LYS A 120 -2.36 -8.66 14.40
C LYS A 120 -1.90 -8.00 15.70
N LEU A 121 -1.75 -6.67 15.71
CA LEU A 121 -1.46 -5.88 16.90
C LEU A 121 -2.71 -5.54 17.73
N GLY A 122 -3.91 -5.98 17.31
CA GLY A 122 -5.18 -5.72 17.99
C GLY A 122 -5.63 -4.25 17.93
N LEU A 123 -5.11 -3.48 16.96
CA LEU A 123 -5.42 -2.05 16.83
C LEU A 123 -6.70 -1.79 16.03
N ILE A 124 -7.06 -2.70 15.13
CA ILE A 124 -8.27 -2.66 14.29
C ILE A 124 -8.83 -4.08 14.10
N GLU A 125 -10.08 -4.16 13.70
CA GLU A 125 -10.75 -5.41 13.29
C GLU A 125 -10.50 -5.70 11.80
N PRO A 126 -10.53 -6.96 11.33
CA PRO A 126 -10.31 -7.30 9.91
C PRO A 126 -11.35 -6.69 8.96
N ASP A 127 -12.59 -6.54 9.42
CA ASP A 127 -13.73 -5.93 8.73
C ASP A 127 -13.91 -4.45 9.11
N ALA A 128 -12.86 -3.81 9.63
CA ALA A 128 -12.96 -2.46 10.16
C ALA A 128 -13.34 -1.38 9.15
N GLU A 129 -13.09 -1.61 7.86
CA GLU A 129 -13.45 -0.74 6.74
C GLU A 129 -13.82 -1.62 5.53
N ASP A 130 -14.97 -1.34 4.90
CA ASP A 130 -15.35 -1.99 3.64
C ASP A 130 -14.61 -1.36 2.44
N GLU A 131 -14.54 -0.03 2.40
CA GLU A 131 -13.77 0.74 1.41
C GLU A 131 -12.69 1.59 2.10
N PRO A 132 -11.39 1.26 1.94
CA PRO A 132 -10.31 1.93 2.65
C PRO A 132 -10.30 3.45 2.46
N PHE A 133 -10.26 4.18 3.56
CA PHE A 133 -10.11 5.65 3.59
C PHE A 133 -11.24 6.47 2.94
N GLU A 134 -12.33 5.89 2.44
CA GLU A 134 -13.40 6.66 1.81
C GLU A 134 -14.13 7.57 2.81
N SER A 135 -14.37 7.07 4.02
CA SER A 135 -14.97 7.84 5.11
C SER A 135 -14.01 8.85 5.74
N THR A 136 -12.75 8.92 5.31
CA THR A 136 -11.73 9.78 5.93
C THR A 136 -11.97 11.26 5.62
N PRO A 137 -12.09 12.14 6.64
CA PRO A 137 -12.32 13.57 6.42
C PRO A 137 -11.15 14.25 5.68
N ALA A 138 -11.46 15.24 4.85
CA ALA A 138 -10.44 16.04 4.14
C ALA A 138 -9.41 16.70 5.09
N THR A 139 -9.82 17.06 6.31
CA THR A 139 -8.92 17.59 7.34
C THR A 139 -7.87 16.58 7.76
N ALA A 140 -8.22 15.30 7.88
CA ALA A 140 -7.26 14.24 8.23
C ALA A 140 -6.20 14.07 7.14
N PHE A 141 -6.58 14.11 5.85
CA PHE A 141 -5.62 14.11 4.74
C PHE A 141 -4.68 15.33 4.79
N ARG A 142 -5.21 16.52 5.06
CA ARG A 142 -4.39 17.75 5.19
C ARG A 142 -3.41 17.65 6.34
N THR A 143 -3.85 17.13 7.49
CA THR A 143 -2.97 16.89 8.64
C THR A 143 -1.91 15.83 8.33
N ALA A 144 -2.27 14.75 7.64
CA ALA A 144 -1.35 13.68 7.29
C ALA A 144 -0.22 14.15 6.36
N VAL A 145 -0.48 15.11 5.44
CA VAL A 145 0.56 15.74 4.59
C VAL A 145 1.62 16.48 5.43
N LEU A 146 1.29 16.93 6.64
CA LEU A 146 2.27 17.61 7.50
C LEU A 146 3.42 16.69 7.93
N VAL A 147 3.21 15.37 7.94
CA VAL A 147 4.26 14.40 8.30
C VAL A 147 5.42 14.40 7.28
N PRO A 148 5.20 14.10 5.98
CA PRO A 148 6.26 14.18 4.99
C PRO A 148 6.78 15.61 4.80
N ALA A 149 5.95 16.64 4.99
CA ALA A 149 6.39 18.04 4.96
C ALA A 149 7.38 18.37 6.09
N ALA A 150 7.11 17.93 7.32
CA ALA A 150 8.00 18.13 8.45
C ALA A 150 9.33 17.37 8.28
N LEU A 151 9.28 16.14 7.78
CA LEU A 151 10.49 15.36 7.47
C LEU A 151 11.33 16.02 6.37
N THR A 152 10.68 16.51 5.31
CA THR A 152 11.35 17.28 4.24
C THR A 152 11.99 18.55 4.79
N ALA A 153 11.28 19.30 5.64
CA ALA A 153 11.81 20.49 6.29
C ALA A 153 13.02 20.14 7.18
N ALA A 154 12.99 19.01 7.88
CA ALA A 154 14.11 18.54 8.68
C ALA A 154 15.35 18.20 7.84
N VAL A 155 15.18 17.57 6.67
CA VAL A 155 16.27 17.32 5.70
C VAL A 155 16.90 18.63 5.25
N VAL A 156 16.09 19.61 4.83
CA VAL A 156 16.57 20.92 4.39
C VAL A 156 17.28 21.65 5.53
N ALA A 157 16.66 21.70 6.71
CA ALA A 157 17.23 22.33 7.90
C ALA A 157 18.57 21.69 8.30
N HIS A 158 18.70 20.37 8.16
CA HIS A 158 19.94 19.67 8.44
C HIS A 158 21.08 20.21 7.57
N TYR A 159 20.90 20.31 6.24
CA TYR A 159 21.93 20.83 5.35
C TYR A 159 22.20 22.31 5.53
N VAL A 160 21.18 23.12 5.83
CA VAL A 160 21.37 24.55 6.12
C VAL A 160 22.21 24.76 7.38
N VAL A 161 21.96 23.98 8.44
CA VAL A 161 22.64 24.13 9.73
C VAL A 161 24.01 23.44 9.74
N ARG A 162 24.11 22.22 9.21
CA ARG A 162 25.35 21.43 9.23
C ARG A 162 26.28 21.74 8.07
N GLY A 163 25.75 22.23 6.95
CA GLY A 163 26.47 22.45 5.69
C GLY A 163 27.87 23.06 5.84
N PRO A 164 28.04 24.17 6.58
CA PRO A 164 29.35 24.82 6.74
C PRO A 164 30.44 23.95 7.40
N GLY A 165 30.05 22.91 8.14
CA GLY A 165 30.97 21.99 8.83
C GLY A 165 31.10 20.63 8.17
N LEU A 166 30.46 20.40 7.02
CA LEU A 166 30.54 19.13 6.31
C LEU A 166 31.80 19.08 5.42
N PRO A 167 32.40 17.89 5.24
CA PRO A 167 33.47 17.71 4.27
C PRO A 167 32.97 17.94 2.84
N ASP A 168 33.88 18.05 1.87
CA ASP A 168 33.53 18.26 0.44
C ASP A 168 32.78 17.08 -0.18
N ARG A 169 32.89 15.89 0.42
CA ARG A 169 32.24 14.67 -0.05
C ARG A 169 31.56 13.94 1.10
N LEU A 170 30.38 13.39 0.81
CA LEU A 170 29.60 12.57 1.73
C LEU A 170 29.47 11.12 1.22
N PRO A 171 29.35 10.15 2.14
CA PRO A 171 28.99 8.77 1.82
C PRO A 171 27.75 8.70 0.94
N ASN A 172 27.68 7.74 0.03
CA ASN A 172 26.56 7.57 -0.89
C ASN A 172 25.95 6.18 -0.87
N GLN A 173 26.80 5.16 -0.75
CA GLN A 173 26.36 3.77 -0.65
C GLN A 173 26.92 3.14 0.61
N ILE A 174 26.18 2.15 1.10
CA ILE A 174 26.55 1.34 2.23
C ILE A 174 26.79 -0.09 1.75
N ASP A 175 27.89 -0.71 2.17
CA ASP A 175 28.15 -2.12 1.90
C ASP A 175 27.37 -3.05 2.85
N ALA A 176 27.46 -4.36 2.63
CA ALA A 176 26.82 -5.36 3.48
C ALA A 176 27.33 -5.36 4.94
N ALA A 177 28.50 -4.77 5.20
CA ALA A 177 29.08 -4.64 6.54
C ALA A 177 28.72 -3.29 7.22
N GLY A 178 27.90 -2.46 6.58
CA GLY A 178 27.47 -1.18 7.12
C GLY A 178 28.52 -0.06 6.95
N ARG A 179 29.51 -0.22 6.06
CA ARG A 179 30.54 0.79 5.79
C ARG A 179 30.20 1.62 4.56
N PRO A 180 30.60 2.90 4.51
CA PRO A 180 30.58 3.68 3.28
C PRO A 180 31.42 3.02 2.17
N SER A 181 30.80 2.72 1.03
CA SER A 181 31.48 2.14 -0.13
C SER A 181 31.67 3.13 -1.29
N ASP A 182 30.86 4.19 -1.34
CA ASP A 182 30.89 5.21 -2.39
C ASP A 182 30.71 6.61 -1.78
N TRP A 183 31.18 7.64 -2.49
CA TRP A 183 31.21 9.03 -2.02
C TRP A 183 30.85 10.00 -3.14
N VAL A 184 30.05 11.01 -2.84
CA VAL A 184 29.63 12.04 -3.81
C VAL A 184 29.88 13.44 -3.25
N PRO A 185 30.03 14.48 -4.10
CA PRO A 185 30.14 15.85 -3.62
C PRO A 185 28.97 16.24 -2.72
N THR A 186 29.25 16.98 -1.65
CA THR A 186 28.24 17.40 -0.66
C THR A 186 27.04 18.13 -1.29
N PRO A 187 27.21 19.05 -2.26
CA PRO A 187 26.07 19.66 -2.94
C PRO A 187 25.20 18.65 -3.69
N ALA A 188 25.81 17.61 -4.27
CA ALA A 188 25.08 16.57 -4.99
C ALA A 188 24.30 15.65 -4.04
N ALA A 189 24.91 15.27 -2.90
CA ALA A 189 24.21 14.53 -1.85
C ALA A 189 23.01 15.32 -1.29
N ALA A 190 23.22 16.60 -0.97
CA ALA A 190 22.15 17.47 -0.47
C ALA A 190 21.01 17.62 -1.48
N ALA A 191 21.34 17.86 -2.75
CA ALA A 191 20.34 17.97 -3.81
C ALA A 191 19.53 16.67 -3.97
N LEU A 192 20.18 15.52 -3.93
CA LEU A 192 19.53 14.22 -4.04
C LEU A 192 18.57 13.98 -2.85
N ASP A 193 19.05 14.14 -1.62
CA ASP A 193 18.25 13.93 -0.42
C ASP A 193 17.02 14.86 -0.41
N ILE A 194 17.23 16.15 -0.71
CA ILE A 194 16.15 17.14 -0.78
C ILE A 194 15.16 16.79 -1.89
N ALA A 195 15.62 16.41 -3.08
CA ALA A 195 14.73 16.06 -4.19
C ALA A 195 13.86 14.83 -3.88
N VAL A 196 14.47 13.77 -3.30
CA VAL A 196 13.77 12.54 -2.89
C VAL A 196 12.70 12.83 -1.84
N ALA A 197 12.95 13.75 -0.91
CA ALA A 197 11.95 14.14 0.08
C ALA A 197 10.88 15.10 -0.49
N ALA A 198 11.31 16.16 -1.16
CA ALA A 198 10.46 17.30 -1.52
C ALA A 198 9.52 17.00 -2.70
N VAL A 199 9.97 16.29 -3.74
CA VAL A 199 9.14 16.05 -4.94
C VAL A 199 7.88 15.23 -4.61
N PRO A 200 7.97 14.07 -3.95
CA PRO A 200 6.78 13.31 -3.55
C PRO A 200 5.90 14.07 -2.56
N THR A 201 6.51 14.80 -1.62
CA THR A 201 5.79 15.60 -0.63
C THR A 201 4.99 16.72 -1.29
N ALA A 202 5.58 17.45 -2.23
CA ALA A 202 4.90 18.50 -2.99
C ALA A 202 3.76 17.92 -3.84
N TRP A 203 3.98 16.76 -4.47
CA TRP A 203 2.94 16.06 -5.22
C TRP A 203 1.77 15.64 -4.33
N ALA A 204 2.03 15.02 -3.18
CA ALA A 204 0.99 14.63 -2.23
C ALA A 204 0.23 15.85 -1.68
N GLY A 205 0.94 16.93 -1.36
CA GLY A 205 0.35 18.20 -0.93
C GLY A 205 -0.53 18.84 -2.01
N TRP A 206 -0.10 18.84 -3.27
CA TRP A 206 -0.90 19.32 -4.39
C TRP A 206 -2.16 18.45 -4.61
N LEU A 207 -2.02 17.13 -4.54
CA LEU A 207 -3.13 16.19 -4.68
C LEU A 207 -4.22 16.46 -3.62
N VAL A 208 -3.83 16.58 -2.35
CA VAL A 208 -4.76 16.90 -1.25
C VAL A 208 -5.29 18.34 -1.35
N GLY A 209 -4.45 19.30 -1.73
CA GLY A 209 -4.84 20.71 -1.90
C GLY A 209 -5.83 20.94 -3.04
N SER A 210 -5.79 20.09 -4.07
CA SER A 210 -6.78 20.05 -5.17
C SER A 210 -8.08 19.31 -4.81
N GLY A 211 -8.25 18.92 -3.54
CA GLY A 211 -9.47 18.30 -3.03
C GLY A 211 -9.58 16.80 -3.26
N LYS A 212 -8.51 16.11 -3.67
CA LYS A 212 -8.52 14.65 -3.79
C LYS A 212 -8.44 13.99 -2.42
N SER A 213 -9.22 12.93 -2.23
CA SER A 213 -9.33 12.13 -1.00
C SER A 213 -9.34 10.63 -1.32
N GLY A 214 -9.61 9.80 -0.32
CA GLY A 214 -9.75 8.34 -0.46
C GLY A 214 -8.42 7.60 -0.62
N PRO A 215 -8.44 6.35 -1.12
CA PRO A 215 -7.26 5.50 -1.23
C PRO A 215 -6.12 6.16 -2.01
N ARG A 216 -6.42 6.84 -3.11
CA ARG A 216 -5.40 7.50 -3.94
C ARG A 216 -4.61 8.55 -3.15
N ALA A 217 -5.29 9.35 -2.34
CA ALA A 217 -4.65 10.35 -1.50
C ALA A 217 -3.85 9.71 -0.36
N ALA A 218 -4.41 8.69 0.31
CA ALA A 218 -3.73 7.95 1.37
C ALA A 218 -2.41 7.32 0.88
N GLY A 219 -2.46 6.62 -0.26
CA GLY A 219 -1.27 6.00 -0.86
C GLY A 219 -0.22 7.01 -1.28
N ALA A 220 -0.61 8.17 -1.83
CA ALA A 220 0.32 9.24 -2.18
C ALA A 220 1.02 9.84 -0.95
N ILE A 221 0.29 10.06 0.15
CA ILE A 221 0.89 10.56 1.41
C ILE A 221 1.81 9.50 2.01
N ALA A 222 1.42 8.23 2.02
CA ALA A 222 2.27 7.14 2.51
C ALA A 222 3.57 7.03 1.70
N ALA A 223 3.48 7.12 0.36
CA ALA A 223 4.64 7.16 -0.53
C ALA A 223 5.58 8.31 -0.20
N ALA A 224 5.03 9.52 -0.07
CA ALA A 224 5.79 10.71 0.29
C ALA A 224 6.43 10.58 1.68
N THR A 225 5.73 9.97 2.62
CA THR A 225 6.22 9.72 3.98
C THR A 225 7.39 8.74 3.98
N THR A 226 7.30 7.63 3.23
CA THR A 226 8.42 6.70 3.04
C THR A 226 9.62 7.40 2.41
N ALA A 227 9.42 8.15 1.32
CA ALA A 227 10.51 8.85 0.63
C ALA A 227 11.20 9.89 1.52
N ALA A 228 10.42 10.73 2.21
CA ALA A 228 10.95 11.74 3.13
C ALA A 228 11.63 11.10 4.36
N SER A 229 11.12 9.99 4.87
CA SER A 229 11.73 9.27 6.01
C SER A 229 13.04 8.60 5.63
N ILE A 230 13.10 7.94 4.47
CA ILE A 230 14.35 7.37 3.94
C ILE A 230 15.37 8.47 3.70
N SER A 231 14.95 9.60 3.12
CA SER A 231 15.82 10.76 2.90
C SER A 231 16.35 11.33 4.22
N ALA A 232 15.49 11.54 5.23
CA ALA A 232 15.90 12.01 6.55
C ALA A 232 16.89 11.06 7.22
N TRP A 233 16.65 9.75 7.15
CA TRP A 233 17.59 8.75 7.62
C TRP A 233 18.93 8.83 6.87
N LEU A 234 18.89 8.94 5.55
CA LEU A 234 20.06 8.97 4.68
C LEU A 234 20.92 10.21 4.98
N THR A 235 20.30 11.38 5.10
CA THR A 235 20.97 12.63 5.50
C THR A 235 21.70 12.49 6.84
N VAL A 236 21.07 11.88 7.85
CA VAL A 236 21.71 11.64 9.15
C VAL A 236 22.86 10.64 9.04
N TRP A 237 22.66 9.54 8.31
CA TRP A 237 23.71 8.54 8.11
C TRP A 237 24.93 9.12 7.38
N ARG A 238 24.71 9.84 6.28
CA ARG A 238 25.80 10.47 5.49
C ARG A 238 26.66 11.40 6.33
N THR A 239 26.04 12.20 7.19
CA THR A 239 26.77 13.15 8.05
C THR A 239 27.40 12.51 9.28
N ALA A 240 26.90 11.34 9.73
CA ALA A 240 27.48 10.57 10.82
C ALA A 240 28.59 9.58 10.37
N ALA A 241 28.64 9.22 9.10
CA ALA A 241 29.57 8.22 8.55
C ALA A 241 30.75 8.84 7.77
N THR A 242 31.04 10.12 7.99
CA THR A 242 32.17 10.83 7.37
C THR A 242 33.54 10.28 7.80
N ASP A 243 33.61 9.57 8.93
CA ASP A 243 34.81 8.89 9.43
C ASP A 243 35.10 7.54 8.73
N GLY A 244 34.25 7.12 7.78
CA GLY A 244 34.39 5.86 7.05
C GLY A 244 34.14 4.61 7.90
N LYS A 245 33.72 4.74 9.16
CA LYS A 245 33.52 3.60 10.06
C LYS A 245 32.19 2.89 9.79
N ALA A 246 32.15 1.61 10.12
CA ALA A 246 30.93 0.82 10.04
C ALA A 246 29.86 1.39 10.99
N ARG A 247 28.63 1.49 10.50
CA ARG A 247 27.45 1.85 11.28
C ARG A 247 26.46 0.68 11.23
N PRO A 248 26.57 -0.31 12.15
CA PRO A 248 25.72 -1.51 12.10
C PRO A 248 24.23 -1.19 12.30
N TRP A 249 23.92 -0.05 12.93
CA TRP A 249 22.56 0.46 13.09
C TRP A 249 21.94 0.97 11.78
N ALA A 250 22.75 1.28 10.76
CA ALA A 250 22.30 1.93 9.52
C ALA A 250 21.28 1.06 8.77
N GLY A 251 21.59 -0.22 8.55
CA GLY A 251 20.68 -1.16 7.86
C GLY A 251 19.32 -1.31 8.55
N PRO A 252 19.27 -1.69 9.84
CA PRO A 252 18.00 -1.80 10.56
C PRO A 252 17.20 -0.48 10.59
N LEU A 253 17.88 0.66 10.77
CA LEU A 253 17.19 1.96 10.83
C LEU A 253 16.62 2.40 9.48
N VAL A 254 17.26 2.11 8.34
CA VAL A 254 16.65 2.46 7.04
C VAL A 254 15.39 1.65 6.78
N LEU A 255 15.37 0.37 7.19
CA LEU A 255 14.17 -0.46 7.09
C LEU A 255 13.06 0.08 7.99
N ALA A 256 13.37 0.45 9.23
CA ALA A 256 12.40 1.06 10.14
C ALA A 256 11.88 2.41 9.59
N ALA A 257 12.77 3.26 9.08
CA ALA A 257 12.44 4.56 8.50
C ALA A 257 11.56 4.44 7.25
N ALA A 258 11.74 3.39 6.44
CA ALA A 258 10.92 3.17 5.26
C ALA A 258 9.46 2.85 5.60
N TRP A 259 9.23 2.05 6.64
CA TRP A 259 7.92 1.42 6.89
C TRP A 259 7.16 2.01 8.07
N VAL A 260 7.80 2.28 9.21
CA VAL A 260 7.09 2.69 10.43
C VAL A 260 6.32 4.00 10.25
N PRO A 261 6.90 5.08 9.71
CA PRO A 261 6.19 6.35 9.54
C PRO A 261 5.01 6.24 8.56
N ALA A 262 5.18 5.51 7.45
CA ALA A 262 4.11 5.30 6.47
C ALA A 262 2.95 4.50 7.06
N GLY A 263 3.24 3.42 7.80
CA GLY A 263 2.22 2.64 8.51
C GLY A 263 1.47 3.46 9.56
N ALA A 264 2.18 4.30 10.31
CA ALA A 264 1.56 5.19 11.30
C ALA A 264 0.62 6.22 10.65
N VAL A 265 1.01 6.78 9.49
CA VAL A 265 0.15 7.70 8.73
C VAL A 265 -1.10 7.00 8.23
N LEU A 266 -0.97 5.81 7.62
CA LEU A 266 -2.12 5.05 7.13
C LEU A 266 -3.05 4.67 8.28
N PHE A 267 -2.51 4.19 9.40
CA PHE A 267 -3.29 3.90 10.60
C PHE A 267 -4.02 5.13 11.13
N GLY A 268 -3.36 6.28 11.18
CA GLY A 268 -3.99 7.53 11.61
C GLY A 268 -5.15 7.97 10.71
N LEU A 269 -4.98 7.82 9.38
CA LEU A 269 -6.04 8.09 8.40
C LEU A 269 -7.23 7.15 8.57
N ALA A 270 -6.99 5.84 8.65
CA ALA A 270 -8.04 4.84 8.86
C ALA A 270 -8.82 5.10 10.15
N ARG A 271 -8.11 5.36 11.26
CA ARG A 271 -8.75 5.71 12.54
C ARG A 271 -9.62 6.97 12.44
N ALA A 272 -9.19 7.98 11.67
CA ALA A 272 -9.97 9.19 11.44
C ALA A 272 -11.23 8.91 10.60
N GLY A 273 -11.12 8.05 9.59
CA GLY A 273 -12.25 7.56 8.79
C GLY A 273 -13.30 6.85 9.63
N ARG A 274 -12.89 5.84 10.41
CA ARG A 274 -13.79 5.11 11.31
C ARG A 274 -14.48 6.01 12.33
N THR A 275 -13.76 6.99 12.89
CA THR A 275 -14.36 7.96 13.83
C THR A 275 -15.44 8.80 13.15
N ALA A 276 -15.21 9.21 11.89
CA ALA A 276 -16.18 9.99 11.13
C ALA A 276 -17.43 9.18 10.76
N GLU A 277 -17.26 7.91 10.39
CA GLU A 277 -18.35 6.98 10.11
C GLU A 277 -19.23 6.73 11.35
N GLN A 278 -18.62 6.38 12.48
CA GLN A 278 -19.33 6.19 13.75
C GLN A 278 -20.13 7.44 14.16
N SER A 279 -19.57 8.63 13.95
CA SER A 279 -20.26 9.88 14.26
C SER A 279 -21.50 10.12 13.37
N ARG A 280 -21.48 9.62 12.12
CA ARG A 280 -22.58 9.72 11.17
C ARG A 280 -23.71 8.75 11.54
N ASP A 281 -23.38 7.51 11.85
CA ASP A 281 -24.36 6.46 12.18
C ASP A 281 -25.08 6.73 13.50
N LEU A 282 -24.35 7.26 14.49
CA LEU A 282 -24.92 7.66 15.78
C LEU A 282 -25.62 9.02 15.71
N GLY A 283 -25.18 9.92 14.81
CA GLY A 283 -25.75 11.25 14.62
C GLY A 283 -27.05 11.27 13.79
N GLY A 284 -27.26 10.27 12.92
CA GLY A 284 -28.47 10.12 12.10
C GLY A 284 -29.72 9.61 12.83
N LYS A 285 -29.64 9.34 14.14
CA LYS A 285 -30.77 8.87 14.98
C LYS A 285 -31.52 10.00 15.70
N LYS A 286 -31.74 11.15 15.04
CA LYS A 286 -32.60 12.22 15.58
C LYS A 286 -33.73 12.56 14.63
#